data_AF-A0A354YZV5-F1
#
_entry.id   AF-A0A354YZV5-F1
#
_cell.length_a   1.000
_cell.length_b   1.000
_cell.length_c   1.000
_cell.angle_alpha   90.00
_cell.angle_beta   90.00
_cell.angle_gamma   90.00
#
_symmetry.space_group_name_H-M   'P 1'
#
loop_
_entity.id
_entity.type
_entity.pdbx_description
1 polymer ?
#
loop_
_entity_poly.entity_id
_entity_poly.type
_entity_poly.pdbx_seq_one_letter_code
_entity_poly.pdbx_strand_id
1 'polypeptide(L)' 'MKTMTAFEKQLQAEKKNRIARTPCKICKNHIGNKPYIVFEERYFHVICLRNRPNLPYDR' A
#
# COMPACT_ATOMS: atom_id res chain seq x y z
N MET A 1 9.67 -23.84 10.50
CA MET A 1 9.35 -22.39 10.57
C MET A 1 10.65 -21.62 10.64
N LYS A 2 10.94 -20.70 9.71
CA LYS A 2 12.12 -19.84 9.83
C LYS A 2 11.81 -18.75 10.85
N THR A 3 12.51 -18.78 11.97
CA THR A 3 12.39 -17.75 13.00
C THR A 3 13.02 -16.48 12.46
N MET A 4 12.23 -15.43 12.27
CA MET A 4 12.76 -14.14 11.83
C MET A 4 13.68 -13.56 12.91
N THR A 5 14.86 -13.13 12.50
CA THR A 5 15.78 -12.40 13.38
C THR A 5 15.14 -11.07 13.82
N ALA A 6 15.63 -10.52 14.93
CA ALA A 6 15.17 -9.21 15.41
C ALA A 6 15.34 -8.12 14.33
N PHE A 7 16.43 -8.19 13.56
CA PHE A 7 16.70 -7.28 12.45
C PHE A 7 15.66 -7.40 11.33
N GLU A 8 15.30 -8.61 10.91
CA GLU A 8 14.28 -8.80 9.87
C GLU A 8 12.89 -8.31 10.33
N LYS A 9 12.57 -8.47 11.62
CA LYS A 9 11.33 -7.91 12.20
C LYS A 9 11.31 -6.38 12.12
N GLN A 10 12.43 -5.73 12.43
CA GLN A 10 12.57 -4.28 12.32
C GLN A 10 12.38 -3.83 10.87
N LEU A 11 13.07 -4.46 9.91
CA LEU A 11 12.94 -4.13 8.49
C LEU A 11 11.50 -4.28 7.99
N GLN A 12 10.80 -5.33 8.40
CA GLN A 12 9.39 -5.50 8.04
C GLN A 12 8.49 -4.42 8.66
N ALA A 13 8.73 -4.05 9.92
CA ALA A 13 7.98 -2.98 10.58
C ALA A 13 8.21 -1.63 9.89
N GLU A 14 9.47 -1.30 9.55
CA GLU A 14 9.81 -0.08 8.82
C GLU A 14 9.17 -0.06 7.43
N LYS A 15 9.22 -1.18 6.70
CA LYS A 15 8.56 -1.32 5.39
C LYS A 15 7.05 -1.11 5.51
N LYS A 16 6.39 -1.73 6.48
CA LYS A 16 4.95 -1.55 6.73
C LYS A 16 4.63 -0.09 7.07
N ASN A 17 5.43 0.55 7.92
CA ASN A 17 5.24 1.94 8.30
C ASN A 17 5.40 2.91 7.12
N ARG A 18 6.37 2.68 6.24
CA ARG A 18 6.54 3.47 5.00
C ARG A 18 5.31 3.37 4.10
N ILE A 19 4.81 2.15 3.90
CA ILE A 19 3.62 1.90 3.07
C ILE A 19 2.38 2.53 3.71
N ALA A 20 2.19 2.37 5.01
CA ALA A 20 1.07 2.93 5.75
C ALA A 20 0.99 4.46 5.62
N ARG A 21 2.14 5.15 5.56
CA ARG A 21 2.25 6.60 5.34
C ARG A 21 2.20 7.02 3.87
N THR A 22 2.13 6.07 2.93
CA THR A 22 2.00 6.42 1.52
C THR A 22 0.54 6.77 1.23
N PRO A 23 0.24 7.86 0.50
CA PRO A 23 -1.13 8.21 0.14
C PRO A 23 -1.63 7.34 -1.01
N CYS A 24 -2.90 6.95 -0.94
CA CYS A 24 -3.61 6.32 -2.04
C CYS A 24 -3.73 7.29 -3.22
N LYS A 25 -3.40 6.86 -4.45
CA LYS A 25 -3.47 7.75 -5.62
C LYS A 25 -4.90 8.25 -5.90
N ILE A 26 -5.93 7.44 -5.57
CA ILE A 26 -7.35 7.72 -5.83
C ILE A 26 -7.94 8.70 -4.82
N CYS A 27 -7.89 8.36 -3.53
CA CYS A 27 -8.58 9.13 -2.49
C CYS A 27 -7.65 10.06 -1.71
N LYS A 28 -6.35 10.07 -2.01
CA LYS A 28 -5.29 10.86 -1.34
C LYS A 28 -5.10 10.61 0.15
N ASN A 29 -5.91 9.75 0.76
CA ASN A 29 -5.75 9.32 2.14
C ASN A 29 -4.62 8.28 2.26
N HIS A 30 -3.95 8.28 3.40
CA HIS A 30 -2.93 7.30 3.76
C HIS A 30 -3.44 5.86 3.63
N ILE A 31 -2.58 4.93 3.17
CA ILE A 31 -2.90 3.50 3.11
C ILE A 31 -3.21 2.95 4.51
N GLY A 32 -2.44 3.36 5.51
CA GLY A 32 -2.57 2.87 6.88
C GLY A 32 -2.44 1.33 6.93
N ASN A 33 -3.34 0.70 7.68
CA ASN A 33 -3.45 -0.76 7.77
C ASN A 33 -4.52 -1.35 6.82
N LYS A 34 -5.03 -0.56 5.88
CA LYS A 34 -6.08 -1.02 4.95
C LYS A 34 -5.47 -1.91 3.86
N PRO A 35 -6.24 -2.86 3.29
CA PRO A 35 -5.78 -3.67 2.17
C PRO A 35 -5.45 -2.77 0.98
N TYR A 36 -4.27 -2.97 0.41
CA TYR A 36 -3.74 -2.16 -0.69
C TYR A 36 -3.19 -3.02 -1.83
N ILE A 37 -3.15 -2.43 -3.01
CA ILE A 37 -2.50 -2.95 -4.21
C ILE A 37 -1.45 -1.93 -4.66
N VAL A 38 -0.35 -2.44 -5.23
CA VAL A 38 0.69 -1.64 -5.85
C VAL A 38 0.65 -1.88 -7.36
N PHE A 39 0.62 -0.81 -8.14
CA PHE A 39 0.65 -0.86 -9.60
C PHE A 39 1.47 0.33 -10.11
N GLU A 40 2.45 0.09 -10.98
CA GLU A 40 3.37 1.12 -11.51
C GLU A 40 3.90 2.06 -10.40
N GLU A 41 4.44 1.47 -9.33
CA GLU A 41 5.00 2.19 -8.17
C GLU A 41 3.99 3.08 -7.39
N ARG A 42 2.69 3.00 -7.71
CA ARG A 42 1.63 3.72 -7.02
C ARG A 42 0.85 2.80 -6.09
N TYR A 43 0.44 3.35 -4.96
CA TYR A 43 -0.33 2.64 -3.94
C TYR A 43 -1.81 3.00 -4.03
N PHE A 44 -2.65 1.98 -3.90
CA PHE A 44 -4.11 2.11 -3.99
C PHE A 44 -4.77 1.29 -2.89
N HIS A 45 -5.79 1.82 -2.23
CA HIS A 45 -6.68 0.98 -1.43
C HIS A 45 -7.45 0.03 -2.36
N VAL A 46 -7.60 -1.24 -1.96
CA VAL A 46 -8.39 -2.22 -2.72
C VAL A 46 -9.83 -1.73 -2.93
N ILE A 47 -10.41 -1.11 -1.90
CA ILE A 47 -11.77 -0.57 -1.94
C ILE A 47 -11.87 0.60 -2.93
N CYS A 48 -10.84 1.46 -3.00
CA CYS A 48 -10.83 2.59 -3.93
C CYS A 48 -10.78 2.13 -5.39
N LEU A 49 -10.07 1.03 -5.67
CA LEU A 49 -10.04 0.43 -7.01
C LEU A 49 -11.40 -0.16 -7.39
N ARG A 50 -12.07 -0.87 -6.46
CA ARG A 50 -13.41 -1.44 -6.71
C ARG A 50 -14.49 -0.38 -6.93
N ASN A 51 -14.41 0.75 -6.22
CA ASN A 51 -15.39 1.82 -6.31
C ASN A 51 -15.15 2.78 -7.49
N ARG A 52 -13.97 2.75 -8.11
CA ARG A 52 -13.66 3.48 -9.35
C ARG A 52 -13.14 2.52 -10.42
N PRO A 53 -14.00 1.68 -11.01
CA PRO A 53 -13.62 0.81 -12.12
C PRO A 53 -13.25 1.59 -13.39
N ASN A 54 -13.69 2.86 -13.51
CA ASN A 54 -13.46 3.74 -14.67
C ASN A 54 -12.47 4.87 -14.36
N LEU A 55 -11.26 4.55 -13.91
CA LEU A 55 -10.18 5.54 -14.02
C LEU A 55 -9.80 5.65 -15.50
N PRO A 56 -9.90 6.81 -16.15
CA PRO A 56 -9.33 6.97 -17.48
C PRO A 56 -7.84 6.67 -17.38
N TYR A 57 -7.38 5.76 -18.22
CA TYR A 57 -5.96 5.48 -18.42
C TYR A 57 -5.38 6.69 -19.18
N ASP A 58 -5.12 7.78 -18.47
CA ASP A 58 -4.41 8.93 -19.07
C ASP A 58 -2.98 8.48 -19.39
N ARG A 59 -2.75 8.30 -20.70
CA ARG A 59 -1.44 8.05 -21.33
C ARG A 59 -0.56 9.29 -21.25
#